data_AF-A0A1S3G054-F1
#
_entry.id   AF-A0A1S3G054-F1
#
_cell.length_a   1.000
_cell.length_b   1.000
_cell.length_c   1.000
_cell.angle_alpha   90.00
_cell.angle_beta   90.00
_cell.angle_gamma   90.00
#
_symmetry.space_group_name_H-M   'P 1'
#
loop_
_entity.id
_entity.type
_entity.pdbx_description
1 polymer ?
#
loop_
_entity_poly.entity_id
_entity_poly.type
_entity_poly.pdbx_seq_one_letter_code
_entity_poly.pdbx_strand_id
1 'polypeptide(L)'
;MPKSKRRPTTRSARAELQFPVSRVDRFLREDKYAQRLCSLTPVFLTGILEYLVSNILDLAGKEARRNGTTCITPEHVKMVVENQKEFQFIHHNIKALGGEMTKPKE
;
A
#
# COMPACT_ATOMS: atom_id res chain seq x y z
N MET A 1 -40.33 22.76 -7.53
CA MET A 1 -38.90 23.10 -7.46
C MET A 1 -38.07 21.82 -7.65
N PRO A 2 -37.29 21.67 -8.73
CA PRO A 2 -36.41 20.52 -8.87
C PRO A 2 -35.29 20.62 -7.83
N LYS A 3 -35.16 19.62 -6.96
CA LYS A 3 -34.08 19.57 -5.97
C LYS A 3 -32.75 19.39 -6.71
N SER A 4 -31.81 20.32 -6.52
CA SER A 4 -30.45 20.22 -7.08
C SER A 4 -29.80 18.89 -6.68
N LYS A 5 -29.42 18.06 -7.66
CA LYS A 5 -28.71 16.79 -7.43
C LYS A 5 -27.32 17.12 -6.88
N ARG A 6 -27.06 16.74 -5.62
CA ARG A 6 -25.71 16.82 -5.03
C ARG A 6 -24.75 15.95 -5.82
N ARG A 7 -23.56 16.46 -6.11
CA ARG A 7 -22.50 15.69 -6.80
C ARG A 7 -22.16 14.44 -5.97
N PRO A 8 -22.05 13.26 -6.59
CA PRO A 8 -21.72 12.05 -5.86
C PRO A 8 -20.28 12.14 -5.33
N THR A 9 -20.11 12.02 -4.01
CA THR A 9 -18.80 11.89 -3.36
C THR A 9 -18.39 10.43 -3.30
N THR A 10 -17.14 10.12 -3.67
CA THR A 10 -16.62 8.76 -3.68
C THR A 10 -16.39 8.25 -2.25
N ARG A 11 -16.39 6.92 -2.06
CA ARG A 11 -16.09 6.31 -0.76
C ARG A 11 -14.69 6.66 -0.25
N SER A 12 -13.69 6.68 -1.13
CA SER A 12 -12.32 7.11 -0.80
C SER A 12 -12.28 8.57 -0.35
N ALA A 13 -12.93 9.48 -1.08
CA ALA A 13 -12.95 10.90 -0.71
C ALA A 13 -13.65 11.15 0.64
N ARG A 14 -14.68 10.36 0.98
CA ARG A 14 -15.33 10.43 2.29
C ARG A 14 -14.48 9.89 3.43
N ALA A 15 -13.58 8.96 3.13
CA ALA A 15 -12.66 8.34 4.09
C ALA A 15 -11.30 9.05 4.16
N GLU A 16 -11.11 10.10 3.35
CA GLU A 16 -9.84 10.85 3.25
C GLU A 16 -8.64 9.96 2.86
N LEU A 17 -8.90 8.90 2.09
CA LEU A 17 -7.89 7.97 1.59
C LEU A 17 -7.60 8.24 0.11
N GLN A 18 -6.31 8.19 -0.26
CA GLN A 18 -5.88 8.22 -1.65
C GLN A 18 -6.17 6.90 -2.36
N PHE A 19 -6.10 5.79 -1.64
CA PHE A 19 -6.31 4.46 -2.20
C PHE A 19 -7.81 4.20 -2.49
N PRO A 20 -8.12 3.39 -3.52
CA PRO A 20 -9.48 3.17 -3.97
C PRO A 20 -10.26 2.17 -3.08
N VAL A 21 -10.98 2.67 -2.07
CA VAL A 21 -11.79 1.86 -1.14
C VAL A 21 -12.78 0.94 -1.88
N SER A 22 -13.43 1.46 -2.92
CA SER A 22 -14.39 0.67 -3.69
C SER A 22 -13.76 -0.51 -4.42
N ARG A 23 -12.50 -0.39 -4.83
CA ARG A 23 -11.78 -1.46 -5.52
C ARG A 23 -11.37 -2.55 -4.54
N VAL A 24 -10.91 -2.16 -3.35
CA VAL A 24 -10.59 -3.10 -2.27
C VAL A 24 -11.83 -3.88 -1.83
N ASP A 25 -12.97 -3.20 -1.64
CA ASP A 25 -14.25 -3.87 -1.33
C ASP A 25 -14.65 -4.90 -2.40
N ARG A 26 -14.44 -4.57 -3.69
CA ARG A 26 -14.71 -5.50 -4.79
C ARG A 26 -13.82 -6.74 -4.70
N PHE A 27 -12.51 -6.57 -4.54
CA PHE A 27 -11.57 -7.70 -4.41
C PHE A 27 -11.89 -8.58 -3.21
N LEU A 28 -12.22 -7.99 -2.06
CA LEU A 28 -12.61 -8.76 -0.89
C LEU A 28 -13.86 -9.65 -1.10
N ARG A 29 -14.77 -9.24 -1.99
CA ARG A 29 -15.98 -9.99 -2.34
C ARG A 29 -15.73 -11.02 -3.42
N GLU A 30 -14.92 -10.69 -4.43
CA GLU A 30 -14.54 -11.60 -5.52
C GLU A 30 -13.79 -12.82 -4.97
N ASP A 31 -12.89 -12.61 -4.01
CA ASP A 31 -12.11 -13.67 -3.37
C ASP A 31 -12.86 -14.44 -2.27
N LYS A 32 -14.13 -14.08 -2.01
CA LYS A 32 -15.03 -14.75 -1.06
C LYS A 32 -14.45 -14.94 0.35
N TYR A 33 -13.64 -14.00 0.84
CA TYR A 33 -13.03 -14.06 2.19
C TYR A 33 -14.08 -14.21 3.32
N ALA A 34 -15.29 -13.69 3.12
CA ALA A 34 -16.43 -13.89 4.02
C ALA A 34 -17.75 -13.80 3.27
N GLN A 35 -18.80 -14.46 3.80
CA GLN A 35 -20.16 -14.38 3.26
C GLN A 35 -20.76 -12.96 3.37
N ARG A 36 -20.38 -12.20 4.41
CA ARG A 36 -20.77 -10.81 4.63
C ARG A 36 -19.57 -10.01 5.14
N LEU A 37 -19.38 -8.82 4.58
CA LEU A 37 -18.37 -7.85 5.00
C LEU A 37 -19.02 -6.63 5.62
N CYS A 38 -18.45 -6.13 6.72
CA CYS A 38 -18.86 -4.87 7.31
C CYS A 38 -18.52 -3.71 6.35
N SER A 39 -19.33 -2.65 6.35
CA SER A 39 -19.08 -1.46 5.52
C SER A 39 -17.75 -0.77 5.85
N LEU A 40 -17.23 -0.95 7.06
CA LEU A 40 -15.96 -0.39 7.52
C LEU A 40 -14.75 -1.23 7.12
N THR A 41 -14.91 -2.54 6.89
CA THR A 41 -13.82 -3.46 6.52
C THR A 41 -12.97 -2.96 5.35
N PRO A 42 -13.56 -2.58 4.19
CA PRO A 42 -12.74 -2.10 3.08
C PRO A 42 -12.06 -0.77 3.37
N VAL A 43 -12.68 0.11 4.17
CA VAL A 43 -12.07 1.40 4.57
C VAL A 43 -10.85 1.16 5.44
N PHE A 44 -10.99 0.29 6.44
CA PHE A 44 -9.92 -0.05 7.37
C PHE A 44 -8.73 -0.70 6.66
N LEU A 45 -8.99 -1.71 5.83
CA LEU A 45 -7.93 -2.37 5.07
C LEU A 45 -7.23 -1.40 4.11
N THR A 46 -7.99 -0.56 3.41
CA THR A 46 -7.43 0.46 2.51
C THR A 46 -6.51 1.42 3.28
N GLY A 47 -6.91 1.86 4.47
CA GLY A 47 -6.09 2.73 5.32
C GLY A 47 -4.78 2.07 5.76
N ILE A 48 -4.81 0.79 6.13
CA ILE A 48 -3.58 0.04 6.47
C ILE A 48 -2.64 -0.03 5.26
N LEU A 49 -3.17 -0.37 4.08
CA LEU A 49 -2.37 -0.46 2.86
C LEU A 49 -1.74 0.89 2.51
N GLU A 50 -2.50 1.98 2.61
CA GLU A 50 -2.01 3.34 2.35
C GLU A 50 -0.93 3.74 3.34
N TYR A 51 -1.13 3.46 4.63
CA TYR A 51 -0.13 3.73 5.66
C TYR A 51 1.19 2.98 5.40
N LEU A 52 1.11 1.68 5.11
CA LEU A 52 2.30 0.85 4.84
C LEU A 52 3.06 1.35 3.61
N VAL A 53 2.36 1.61 2.51
CA VAL A 53 2.99 2.10 1.28
C VAL A 53 3.58 3.50 1.49
N SER A 54 2.87 4.40 2.17
CA SER A 54 3.38 5.74 2.48
C SER A 54 4.66 5.70 3.31
N ASN A 55 4.73 4.81 4.31
CA ASN A 55 5.92 4.70 5.16
C ASN A 55 7.12 4.16 4.36
N ILE A 56 6.91 3.15 3.51
CA ILE A 56 7.95 2.61 2.64
C ILE A 56 8.44 3.69 1.66
N LEU A 57 7.53 4.44 1.03
CA LEU A 57 7.88 5.48 0.07
C LEU A 57 8.59 6.67 0.71
N ASP A 58 8.22 7.08 1.93
CA ASP A 58 8.91 8.17 2.64
C ASP A 58 10.38 7.80 2.93
N LEU A 59 10.61 6.60 3.46
CA LEU A 59 11.94 6.10 3.74
C LEU A 59 12.75 5.87 2.46
N ALA A 60 12.14 5.29 1.43
CA ALA A 60 12.82 5.08 0.15
C ALA A 60 13.13 6.42 -0.55
N GLY A 61 12.27 7.43 -0.39
CA GLY A 61 12.52 8.79 -0.87
C GLY A 61 13.65 9.49 -0.11
N LYS A 62 13.78 9.26 1.20
CA LYS A 62 14.93 9.73 2.00
C LYS A 62 16.23 9.10 1.51
N GLU A 63 16.22 7.80 1.24
CA GLU A 63 17.39 7.08 0.72
C GLU A 63 17.75 7.53 -0.70
N ALA A 64 16.75 7.71 -1.57
CA ALA A 64 16.98 8.22 -2.92
C ALA A 64 17.67 9.59 -2.91
N ARG A 65 17.19 10.50 -2.05
CA ARG A 65 17.80 11.82 -1.86
C ARG A 65 19.22 11.73 -1.32
N ARG A 66 19.48 10.81 -0.38
CA ARG A 66 20.82 10.57 0.18
C ARG A 66 21.79 10.10 -0.90
N ASN A 67 21.32 9.30 -1.85
CA ASN A 67 22.09 8.81 -2.99
C ASN A 67 22.20 9.81 -4.14
N GLY A 68 21.70 11.04 -3.97
CA GLY A 68 21.76 12.09 -5.00
C GLY A 68 20.80 11.87 -6.16
N THR A 69 19.82 10.97 -6.02
CA THR A 69 18.83 10.67 -7.06
C THR A 69 17.49 11.32 -6.74
N THR A 70 16.80 11.80 -7.77
CA THR A 70 15.45 12.39 -7.66
C THR A 70 14.34 11.34 -7.79
N CYS A 71 14.67 10.13 -8.25
CA CYS A 71 13.74 9.03 -8.47
C CYS A 71 13.99 7.91 -7.46
N ILE A 72 12.92 7.34 -6.92
CA ILE A 72 13.00 6.12 -6.12
C ILE A 72 13.26 4.94 -7.06
N THR A 73 14.32 4.17 -6.81
CA THR A 73 14.65 2.95 -7.55
C THR A 73 14.28 1.71 -6.72
N PRO A 74 14.21 0.51 -7.34
CA PRO A 74 13.97 -0.72 -6.61
C PRO A 74 15.00 -0.99 -5.50
N GLU A 75 16.25 -0.54 -5.66
CA GLU A 75 17.32 -0.69 -4.67
C GLU A 75 17.01 0.10 -3.39
N HIS A 76 16.50 1.33 -3.50
CA HIS A 76 16.12 2.14 -2.33
C HIS A 76 15.00 1.45 -1.54
N VAL A 77 14.00 0.90 -2.24
CA VAL A 77 12.91 0.16 -1.59
C VAL A 77 13.43 -1.11 -0.93
N LYS A 78 14.30 -1.87 -1.62
CA LYS A 78 14.94 -3.06 -1.07
C LYS A 78 15.68 -2.75 0.22
N MET A 79 16.55 -1.74 0.21
CA MET A 79 17.32 -1.34 1.37
C MET A 79 16.43 -0.98 2.56
N VAL A 80 15.34 -0.26 2.33
CA VAL A 80 14.38 0.10 3.39
C VAL A 80 13.70 -1.15 3.95
N VAL A 81 13.22 -2.06 3.10
CA VAL A 81 12.53 -3.28 3.54
C VAL A 81 13.46 -4.22 4.29
N GLU A 82 14.74 -4.30 3.93
CA GLU A 82 15.73 -5.15 4.58
C GLU A 82 16.25 -4.58 5.90
N ASN A 83 16.42 -3.26 6.00
CA ASN A 83 17.06 -2.62 7.15
C ASN A 83 16.09 -2.22 8.28
N GLN A 84 14.81 -1.98 7.95
CA GLN A 84 13.83 -1.56 8.96
C GLN A 84 13.23 -2.76 9.68
N LYS A 85 13.21 -2.71 11.02
CA LYS A 85 12.71 -3.81 11.87
C LYS A 85 11.22 -4.04 11.65
N GLU A 86 10.49 -2.96 11.41
CA GLU A 86 9.06 -2.90 11.20
C GLU A 86 8.64 -3.64 9.92
N PHE A 87 9.54 -3.83 8.95
CA PHE A 87 9.25 -4.50 7.67
C PHE A 87 9.78 -5.93 7.58
N GLN A 88 10.34 -6.48 8.66
CA GLN A 88 10.86 -7.85 8.67
C GLN A 88 9.79 -8.89 8.29
N PHE A 89 8.52 -8.65 8.64
CA PHE A 89 7.40 -9.51 8.24
C PHE A 89 7.19 -9.53 6.72
N ILE A 90 7.42 -8.40 6.05
CA ILE A 90 7.30 -8.27 4.59
C ILE A 90 8.47 -9.02 3.92
N HIS A 91 9.68 -8.80 4.42
CA HIS A 91 10.89 -9.41 3.88
C HIS A 91 10.87 -10.95 3.94
N HIS A 92 10.35 -11.54 5.01
CA HIS A 92 10.21 -13.00 5.12
C HIS A 92 9.29 -13.57 4.02
N ASN A 93 8.16 -12.89 3.75
CA ASN A 93 7.19 -13.32 2.75
C ASN A 93 7.70 -13.14 1.30
N ILE A 94 8.48 -12.09 1.03
CA ILE A 94 9.09 -11.87 -0.31
C ILE A 94 10.07 -13.01 -0.65
N LYS A 95 10.87 -13.47 0.32
CA LYS A 95 11.80 -14.60 0.11
C LYS A 95 11.08 -15.92 -0.15
N ALA A 96 9.95 -16.17 0.51
CA ALA A 96 9.15 -17.38 0.33
C ALA A 96 8.50 -17.49 -1.06
N LEU A 97 8.30 -16.37 -1.76
CA LEU A 97 7.71 -16.30 -3.10
C LEU A 97 8.72 -16.51 -4.25
N GLY A 98 9.93 -17.02 -3.96
CA GLY A 98 10.90 -17.41 -4.98
C GLY A 98 11.75 -16.28 -5.57
N GLY A 99 11.69 -15.07 -4.97
CA GLY A 99 12.59 -13.98 -5.32
C GLY A 99 13.98 -14.18 -4.71
N GLU A 100 14.81 -15.06 -5.28
CA GLU A 100 16.26 -14.99 -5.05
C GLU A 100 16.78 -13.68 -5.63
N MET A 101 16.81 -12.62 -4.82
CA MET A 101 17.54 -11.40 -5.12
C MET A 101 18.99 -11.61 -4.73
N THR A 102 19.75 -12.17 -5.67
CA THR A 102 21.19 -12.45 -5.60
C THR A 102 21.94 -11.33 -4.89
N LYS A 103 22.67 -11.69 -3.83
CA LYS A 103 23.66 -10.82 -3.22
C LYS A 103 24.66 -10.40 -4.31
N PRO A 104 25.11 -9.14 -4.37
CA PRO A 104 26.28 -8.81 -5.18
C PRO A 104 27.43 -9.70 -4.72
N LYS A 105 27.99 -10.46 -5.65
CA LYS A 105 29.19 -11.27 -5.42
C LYS A 105 30.35 -10.31 -5.11
N GLU A 106 31.05 -10.57 -4.01
CA GLU A 106 32.40 -10.04 -3.76
C GLU A 106 33.38 -10.51 -4.84
#